data_AF-A0A949JH29-F1
#
_entry.id   AF-A0A949JH29-F1
#
_cell.length_a   1.000
_cell.length_b   1.000
_cell.length_c   1.000
_cell.angle_alpha   90.00
_cell.angle_beta   90.00
_cell.angle_gamma   90.00
#
_symmetry.space_group_name_H-M   'P 1'
#
loop_
_entity.id
_entity.type
_entity.pdbx_description
1 polymer ?
#
loop_
_entity_poly.entity_id
_entity_poly.type
_entity_poly.pdbx_seq_one_letter_code
_entity_poly.pdbx_strand_id
1 'polypeptide(L)'
;MSEVAEPRAEFFALKLIVEGRDDAALTSEVLGGVRNKGERPVLVDARGEVYRDGIDDFRRNNEIFATDDKFVYNRNWEDESAKLDLVTVSARIEPDRTPWYLAGGAVVVLTVGGLLLWRLRARRRLEAHFDAQRRQNPGTDPMDRTPTDREPADRNLTDQDGAEGGPRQDGTDDDGRGTGAR
;
A
#
# COMPACT_ATOMS: atom_id res chain seq x y z
N MET A 1 -23.05 -26.13 -6.25
CA MET A 1 -23.62 -26.18 -4.88
C MET A 1 -23.68 -27.60 -4.28
N SER A 2 -23.55 -28.69 -5.04
CA SER A 2 -23.69 -30.07 -4.53
C SER A 2 -22.46 -30.66 -3.81
N GLU A 3 -21.38 -29.89 -3.61
CA GLU A 3 -20.14 -30.40 -2.99
C GLU A 3 -19.99 -30.03 -1.51
N VAL A 4 -20.76 -29.05 -1.02
CA VAL A 4 -20.59 -28.52 0.36
C VAL A 4 -21.57 -29.13 1.36
N ALA A 5 -22.77 -29.52 0.91
CA ALA A 5 -23.83 -30.00 1.78
C ALA A 5 -23.98 -31.53 1.69
N GLU A 6 -23.80 -32.22 2.81
CA GLU A 6 -24.14 -33.64 2.94
C GLU A 6 -25.67 -33.86 2.89
N PRO A 7 -26.15 -35.10 2.64
CA PRO A 7 -27.60 -35.40 2.59
C PRO A 7 -28.39 -35.08 3.87
N ARG A 8 -27.69 -34.85 4.99
CA ARG A 8 -28.27 -34.49 6.29
C ARG A 8 -27.77 -33.13 6.80
N ALA A 9 -27.23 -32.31 5.92
CA ALA A 9 -26.82 -30.96 6.26
C ALA A 9 -28.03 -30.14 6.71
N GLU A 10 -27.83 -29.35 7.75
CA GLU A 10 -28.79 -28.34 8.18
C GLU A 10 -28.44 -27.02 7.52
N PHE A 11 -29.47 -26.30 7.05
CA PHE A 11 -29.31 -24.99 6.44
C PHE A 11 -29.85 -23.92 7.37
N PHE A 12 -29.12 -22.82 7.50
CA PHE A 12 -29.54 -21.65 8.26
C PHE A 12 -29.22 -20.37 7.50
N ALA A 13 -29.75 -19.24 7.96
CA ALA A 13 -29.50 -17.93 7.38
C ALA A 13 -28.81 -17.04 8.42
N LEU A 14 -27.64 -16.51 8.08
CA LEU A 14 -26.95 -15.53 8.88
C LEU A 14 -27.26 -14.13 8.33
N LYS A 15 -28.10 -13.39 9.04
CA LYS A 15 -28.43 -12.02 8.70
C LYS A 15 -27.34 -11.07 9.19
N LEU A 16 -26.79 -10.30 8.26
CA LEU A 16 -25.86 -9.22 8.52
C LEU A 16 -26.60 -7.89 8.36
N ILE A 17 -26.41 -6.98 9.31
CA ILE A 17 -26.78 -5.58 9.14
C ILE A 17 -25.52 -4.84 8.73
N VAL A 18 -25.58 -4.15 7.61
CA VAL A 18 -24.45 -3.46 7.01
C VAL A 18 -24.65 -1.95 7.15
N GLU A 19 -23.67 -1.30 7.74
CA GLU A 19 -23.54 0.15 7.78
C GLU A 19 -22.50 0.54 6.72
N GLY A 20 -22.96 1.18 5.64
CA GLY A 20 -22.10 1.67 4.57
C GLY A 20 -21.37 2.95 4.97
N ARG A 21 -20.20 3.19 4.38
CA ARG A 21 -19.41 4.41 4.67
C ARG A 21 -20.12 5.71 4.30
N ASP A 22 -20.66 5.77 3.09
CA ASP A 22 -21.11 7.03 2.48
C ASP A 22 -22.61 7.29 2.71
N ASP A 23 -23.39 6.23 2.91
CA ASP A 23 -24.81 6.30 3.17
C ASP A 23 -25.09 5.80 4.58
N ALA A 24 -25.67 6.65 5.43
CA ALA A 24 -26.17 6.25 6.75
C ALA A 24 -27.34 5.24 6.67
N ALA A 25 -27.68 4.77 5.46
CA ALA A 25 -28.66 3.74 5.22
C ALA A 25 -28.12 2.38 5.67
N LEU A 26 -28.76 1.80 6.68
CA LEU A 26 -28.54 0.41 7.06
C LEU A 26 -29.11 -0.49 5.96
N THR A 27 -28.26 -1.29 5.35
CA THR A 27 -28.68 -2.37 4.45
C THR A 27 -28.61 -3.70 5.19
N SER A 28 -29.28 -4.72 4.66
CA SER A 28 -29.20 -6.06 5.23
C SER A 28 -28.81 -7.05 4.16
N GLU A 29 -27.76 -7.81 4.45
CA GLU A 29 -27.30 -8.92 3.62
C GLU A 29 -27.57 -10.24 4.35
N VAL A 30 -27.80 -11.31 3.61
CA VAL A 30 -28.03 -12.64 4.18
C VAL A 30 -27.03 -13.61 3.60
N LEU A 31 -26.23 -14.21 4.47
CA LEU A 31 -25.38 -15.34 4.12
C LEU A 31 -26.15 -16.64 4.34
N GLY A 32 -26.05 -17.56 3.39
CA GLY A 32 -26.48 -18.94 3.58
C GLY A 32 -25.48 -19.68 4.46
N GLY A 33 -25.98 -20.50 5.37
CA GLY A 33 -25.19 -21.33 6.25
C GLY A 33 -25.47 -22.80 6.01
N VAL A 34 -24.41 -23.62 6.00
CA VAL A 34 -24.50 -25.08 5.88
C VAL A 34 -23.80 -25.71 7.08
N ARG A 35 -24.51 -26.55 7.83
CA ARG A 35 -23.98 -27.28 8.99
C ARG A 35 -24.03 -28.78 8.71
N ASN A 36 -22.88 -29.38 8.45
CA ASN A 36 -22.71 -30.83 8.39
C ASN A 36 -22.51 -31.41 9.80
N LYS A 37 -22.80 -32.70 9.98
CA LYS A 37 -22.74 -33.33 11.31
C LYS A 37 -21.29 -33.48 11.78
N GLY A 38 -20.95 -32.80 12.88
CA GLY A 38 -19.62 -32.89 13.49
C GLY A 38 -18.56 -32.00 12.84
N GLU A 39 -18.97 -31.20 11.86
CA GLU A 39 -18.12 -30.19 11.21
C GLU A 39 -18.50 -28.80 11.68
N ARG A 40 -17.62 -27.83 11.43
CA ARG A 40 -17.95 -26.42 11.64
C ARG A 40 -18.92 -25.96 10.56
N PRO A 41 -19.86 -25.06 10.88
CA PRO A 41 -20.71 -24.46 9.88
C PRO A 41 -19.89 -23.69 8.84
N VAL A 42 -20.31 -23.81 7.58
CA VAL A 42 -19.72 -23.11 6.44
C VAL A 42 -20.69 -22.04 5.97
N LEU A 43 -20.19 -20.86 5.61
CA LEU A 43 -21.01 -19.79 5.05
C LEU A 43 -20.90 -19.77 3.53
N VAL A 44 -21.99 -19.39 2.87
CA VAL A 44 -22.13 -19.29 1.43
C VAL A 44 -22.81 -17.97 1.10
N ASP A 45 -22.20 -17.16 0.23
CA ASP A 45 -22.82 -15.90 -0.20
C ASP A 45 -23.84 -16.09 -1.33
N ALA A 46 -24.46 -14.99 -1.77
CA ALA A 46 -25.41 -14.98 -2.88
C ALA A 46 -24.78 -15.36 -4.24
N ARG A 47 -23.44 -15.31 -4.36
CA ARG A 47 -22.69 -15.71 -5.57
C ARG A 47 -22.31 -17.20 -5.54
N GLY A 48 -22.49 -17.87 -4.39
CA GLY A 48 -22.12 -19.26 -4.19
C GLY A 48 -20.67 -19.46 -3.72
N GLU A 49 -19.97 -18.38 -3.36
CA GLU A 49 -18.63 -18.45 -2.76
C GLU A 49 -18.72 -19.05 -1.34
N VAL A 50 -17.71 -19.84 -0.96
CA VAL A 50 -17.76 -20.71 0.22
C VAL A 50 -16.69 -20.31 1.22
N TYR A 51 -17.11 -19.97 2.44
CA TYR A 51 -16.27 -19.47 3.52
C TYR A 51 -16.24 -20.46 4.68
N ARG A 52 -15.10 -21.14 4.86
CA ARG A 52 -14.96 -22.30 5.75
C ARG A 52 -14.55 -21.94 7.17
N ASP A 53 -13.88 -20.80 7.34
CA ASP A 53 -13.58 -20.25 8.68
C ASP A 53 -14.64 -19.23 9.12
N GLY A 54 -15.88 -19.37 8.63
CA GLY A 54 -17.02 -18.57 9.02
C GLY A 54 -16.88 -17.09 8.64
N ILE A 55 -17.30 -16.21 9.56
CA ILE A 55 -17.33 -14.76 9.31
C ILE A 55 -15.95 -14.17 9.05
N ASP A 56 -14.90 -14.67 9.71
CA ASP A 56 -13.57 -14.11 9.51
C ASP A 56 -13.00 -14.45 8.12
N ASP A 57 -13.34 -15.61 7.57
CA ASP A 57 -13.02 -15.97 6.19
C ASP A 57 -13.79 -15.09 5.20
N PHE A 58 -15.10 -14.92 5.44
CA PHE A 58 -15.92 -13.99 4.68
C PHE A 58 -15.32 -12.57 4.66
N ARG A 59 -14.92 -12.05 5.82
CA ARG A 59 -14.32 -10.71 5.93
C ARG A 59 -12.99 -10.59 5.19
N ARG A 60 -12.17 -11.64 5.10
CA ARG A 60 -10.91 -11.59 4.35
C ARG A 60 -11.13 -11.63 2.85
N ASN A 61 -12.08 -12.43 2.40
CA ASN A 61 -12.15 -12.88 1.01
C ASN A 61 -13.37 -12.37 0.24
N ASN A 62 -14.32 -11.69 0.87
CA ASN A 62 -15.46 -11.12 0.14
C ASN A 62 -15.02 -9.96 -0.77
N GLU A 63 -15.68 -9.89 -1.93
CA GLU A 63 -15.54 -8.80 -2.91
C GLU A 63 -16.81 -7.93 -2.98
N ILE A 64 -17.73 -8.13 -2.04
CA ILE A 64 -19.04 -7.47 -2.03
C ILE A 64 -18.93 -6.14 -1.29
N PHE A 65 -18.19 -6.12 -0.18
CA PHE A 65 -18.10 -4.98 0.72
C PHE A 65 -16.70 -4.36 0.73
N ALA A 66 -16.65 -3.08 1.09
CA ALA A 66 -15.42 -2.35 1.26
C ALA A 66 -14.84 -2.53 2.68
N THR A 67 -13.59 -2.09 2.88
CA THR A 67 -12.85 -2.24 4.15
C THR A 67 -13.41 -1.36 5.28
N ASP A 68 -14.03 -0.25 4.90
CA ASP A 68 -14.62 0.77 5.76
C ASP A 68 -16.09 0.50 6.11
N ASP A 69 -16.79 -0.33 5.34
CA ASP A 69 -18.12 -0.84 5.70
C ASP A 69 -18.05 -1.61 7.03
N LYS A 70 -19.16 -1.65 7.77
CA LYS A 70 -19.26 -2.40 9.03
C LYS A 70 -20.42 -3.38 9.01
N PHE A 71 -20.22 -4.53 9.63
CA PHE A 71 -21.26 -5.52 9.89
C PHE A 71 -21.63 -5.54 11.36
N VAL A 72 -22.93 -5.68 11.62
CA VAL A 72 -23.46 -6.10 12.91
C VAL A 72 -24.06 -7.49 12.75
N TYR A 73 -23.61 -8.44 13.59
CA TYR A 73 -24.10 -9.81 13.60
C TYR A 73 -24.06 -10.41 15.00
N ASN A 74 -24.80 -11.49 15.23
CA ASN A 74 -24.71 -12.26 16.47
C ASN A 74 -23.42 -13.09 16.47
N ARG A 75 -22.49 -12.82 17.40
CA ARG A 75 -21.24 -13.58 17.54
C ARG A 75 -21.51 -15.08 17.71
N ASN A 76 -22.58 -15.44 18.41
CA ASN A 76 -22.95 -16.82 18.68
C ASN A 76 -23.87 -17.40 17.61
N TRP A 77 -23.74 -16.97 16.34
CA TRP A 77 -24.59 -17.42 15.24
C TRP A 77 -24.53 -18.94 14.98
N GLU A 78 -23.47 -19.62 15.45
CA GLU A 78 -23.31 -21.06 15.32
C GLU A 78 -24.19 -21.86 16.30
N ASP A 79 -24.67 -21.24 17.37
CA ASP A 79 -25.46 -21.88 18.44
C ASP A 79 -26.73 -21.08 18.71
N GLU A 80 -27.86 -21.59 18.23
CA GLU A 80 -29.18 -20.95 18.38
C GLU A 80 -29.64 -20.89 19.85
N SER A 81 -29.09 -21.73 20.73
CA SER A 81 -29.42 -21.75 22.15
C SER A 81 -28.60 -20.74 22.97
N ALA A 82 -27.52 -20.21 22.39
CA ALA A 82 -26.68 -19.22 23.03
C ALA A 82 -27.39 -17.88 23.16
N LYS A 83 -27.00 -17.11 24.18
CA LYS A 83 -27.51 -15.74 24.35
C LYS A 83 -27.10 -14.88 23.15
N LEU A 84 -28.00 -13.99 22.74
CA LEU A 84 -27.75 -12.99 21.71
C LEU A 84 -26.57 -12.10 22.16
N ASP A 85 -25.48 -12.13 21.39
CA ASP A 85 -24.29 -11.30 21.59
C ASP A 85 -23.98 -10.58 20.28
N LEU A 86 -24.50 -9.36 20.13
CA LEU A 86 -24.31 -8.58 18.91
C LEU A 86 -22.94 -7.90 18.91
N VAL A 87 -22.22 -8.04 17.81
CA VAL A 87 -20.90 -7.43 17.64
C VAL A 87 -20.84 -6.65 16.34
N THR A 88 -20.14 -5.52 16.37
CA THR A 88 -19.84 -4.71 15.20
C THR A 88 -18.39 -4.94 14.78
N VAL A 89 -18.17 -5.29 13.51
CA VAL A 89 -16.84 -5.53 12.94
C VAL A 89 -16.72 -4.86 11.57
N SER A 90 -15.51 -4.58 11.12
CA SER A 90 -15.28 -4.15 9.73
C SER A 90 -15.68 -5.26 8.76
N ALA A 91 -16.35 -4.88 7.68
CA ALA A 91 -16.90 -5.76 6.68
C ALA A 91 -15.84 -6.52 5.88
N ARG A 92 -14.71 -5.86 5.61
CA ARG A 92 -13.58 -6.45 4.92
C ARG A 92 -12.28 -6.19 5.66
N ILE A 93 -11.45 -7.22 5.79
CA ILE A 93 -10.10 -7.12 6.33
C ILE A 93 -9.17 -6.72 5.18
N GLU A 94 -8.42 -5.64 5.36
CA GLU A 94 -7.46 -5.21 4.36
C GLU A 94 -6.35 -6.26 4.20
N PRO A 95 -5.99 -6.66 2.96
CA PRO A 95 -4.91 -7.61 2.76
C PRO A 95 -3.60 -7.05 3.30
N ASP A 96 -2.81 -7.89 3.98
CA ASP A 96 -1.50 -7.50 4.49
C ASP A 96 -0.56 -7.13 3.34
N ARG A 97 -0.27 -5.82 3.21
CA ARG A 97 0.64 -5.27 2.19
C ARG A 97 2.10 -5.26 2.64
N THR A 98 2.40 -5.69 3.86
CA THR A 98 3.76 -5.74 4.40
C THR A 98 4.73 -6.52 3.51
N PRO A 99 4.38 -7.69 2.95
CA PRO A 99 5.27 -8.41 2.04
C PRO A 99 5.64 -7.60 0.79
N TRP A 100 4.71 -6.83 0.24
CA TRP A 100 4.94 -5.96 -0.92
C TRP A 100 5.90 -4.82 -0.60
N TYR A 101 5.76 -4.19 0.57
CA TYR A 101 6.68 -3.15 1.01
C TYR A 101 8.10 -3.69 1.25
N LEU A 102 8.22 -4.88 1.84
CA LEU A 102 9.51 -5.53 2.05
C LEU A 102 10.19 -5.90 0.72
N ALA A 103 9.44 -6.50 -0.20
CA ALA A 103 9.94 -6.84 -1.52
C ALA A 103 10.36 -5.59 -2.31
N GLY A 104 9.51 -4.55 -2.35
CA GLY A 104 9.81 -3.29 -3.00
C GLY A 104 11.03 -2.58 -2.38
N GLY A 105 11.10 -2.53 -1.05
CA GLY A 105 12.24 -1.96 -0.32
C GLY A 105 13.55 -2.69 -0.63
N ALA A 106 13.53 -4.02 -0.66
CA ALA A 106 14.72 -4.81 -0.99
C ALA A 106 15.22 -4.52 -2.41
N VAL A 107 14.34 -4.39 -3.39
CA VAL A 107 14.71 -4.06 -4.78
C VAL A 107 15.36 -2.68 -4.87
N VAL A 108 14.81 -1.68 -4.19
CA VAL A 108 15.39 -0.33 -4.15
C VAL A 108 16.78 -0.36 -3.53
N VAL A 109 16.95 -1.04 -2.40
CA VAL A 109 18.25 -1.18 -1.71
C VAL A 109 19.28 -1.87 -2.61
N LEU A 110 18.92 -2.96 -3.27
CA LEU A 110 19.82 -3.67 -4.18
C LEU A 110 20.20 -2.83 -5.41
N THR A 111 19.25 -2.09 -5.97
CA THR A 111 19.48 -1.26 -7.14
C THR A 111 20.41 -0.08 -6.81
N VAL A 112 20.10 0.65 -5.74
CA VAL A 112 20.93 1.79 -5.30
C VAL A 112 22.30 1.32 -4.82
N GLY A 113 22.35 0.26 -4.01
CA GLY A 113 23.60 -0.33 -3.54
C GLY A 113 24.48 -0.86 -4.68
N GLY A 114 23.88 -1.58 -5.64
CA GLY A 114 24.55 -2.07 -6.83
C GLY A 114 25.10 -0.95 -7.70
N LEU A 115 24.32 0.11 -7.93
CA LEU A 115 24.74 1.28 -8.69
C LEU A 115 25.91 2.02 -8.01
N LEU A 116 25.85 2.18 -6.68
CA LEU A 116 26.92 2.81 -5.91
C LEU A 116 28.21 1.99 -6.02
N LEU A 117 28.14 0.68 -5.79
CA LEU A 117 29.28 -0.23 -5.90
C LEU A 117 29.86 -0.24 -7.31
N TRP A 118 29.01 -0.23 -8.33
CA TRP A 118 29.43 -0.16 -9.72
C TRP A 118 30.17 1.16 -10.00
N ARG A 119 29.65 2.30 -9.55
CA ARG A 119 30.33 3.60 -9.69
C ARG A 119 31.68 3.63 -8.98
N LEU A 120 31.76 3.12 -7.75
CA LEU A 120 33.01 3.05 -7.00
C LEU A 120 34.04 2.18 -7.71
N ARG A 121 33.62 1.03 -8.26
CA ARG A 121 34.50 0.14 -9.03
C ARG A 121 34.93 0.75 -10.36
N ALA A 122 34.04 1.48 -11.04
CA ALA A 122 34.36 2.17 -12.29
C ALA A 122 35.43 3.26 -12.07
N ARG A 123 35.33 4.03 -10.98
CA ARG A 123 36.35 5.04 -10.63
C ARG A 123 37.73 4.43 -10.42
N ARG A 124 37.82 3.33 -9.65
CA ARG A 124 39.10 2.64 -9.40
C ARG A 124 39.73 2.07 -10.67
N ARG A 125 38.93 1.62 -11.64
CA ARG A 125 39.43 1.13 -12.93
C ARG A 125 40.03 2.24 -13.80
N LEU A 126 39.43 3.43 -13.75
CA LEU A 126 39.96 4.59 -14.47
C LEU A 126 41.30 5.04 -13.87
N GLU A 127 41.40 5.14 -12.54
CA GLU A 127 42.65 5.47 -11.83
C GLU A 127 43.77 4.48 -12.17
N ALA A 128 43.48 3.17 -12.13
CA ALA A 128 44.45 2.13 -12.49
C ALA A 128 44.93 2.23 -13.95
N HIS A 129 44.04 2.61 -14.89
CA HIS A 129 44.44 2.83 -16.29
C HIS A 129 45.35 4.05 -16.44
N PHE A 130 45.04 5.17 -15.76
CA PHE A 130 45.89 6.36 -15.77
C PHE A 130 47.27 6.08 -15.15
N ASP A 131 47.33 5.36 -14.03
CA ASP A 131 48.60 5.00 -13.39
C ASP A 131 49.44 4.05 -14.28
N ALA A 132 48.80 3.09 -14.94
CA ALA A 132 49.49 2.21 -15.89
C ALA A 132 50.06 2.99 -17.09
N GLN A 133 49.31 3.97 -17.61
CA GLN A 133 49.75 4.82 -18.72
C GLN A 133 50.91 5.75 -18.30
N ARG A 134 50.88 6.26 -17.06
CA ARG A 134 51.96 7.07 -16.48
C ARG A 134 53.25 6.28 -16.28
N ARG A 135 53.17 4.99 -15.94
CA ARG A 135 54.34 4.09 -15.83
C ARG A 135 54.94 3.74 -17.19
N GLN A 136 54.11 3.64 -18.24
CA GLN A 136 54.58 3.33 -19.60
C GLN A 136 55.19 4.54 -20.32
N ASN A 137 54.80 5.76 -19.94
CA ASN A 137 55.40 7.01 -20.43
C ASN A 137 56.09 7.80 -19.28
N PRO A 138 57.27 7.34 -18.81
CA PRO A 138 58.02 8.06 -17.77
C PRO A 138 58.63 9.39 -18.26
N GLY A 139 58.49 9.72 -19.56
CA GLY A 139 59.20 10.82 -20.22
C GLY A 139 58.46 12.15 -20.36
N THR A 140 57.23 12.27 -19.85
CA THR A 140 56.54 13.57 -19.76
C THR A 140 56.38 13.96 -18.30
N ASP A 141 57.50 14.08 -17.61
CA ASP A 141 57.55 15.01 -16.50
C ASP A 141 57.24 16.38 -17.12
N PRO A 142 56.15 17.07 -16.73
CA PRO A 142 55.96 18.45 -17.14
C PRO A 142 57.09 19.23 -16.50
N MET A 143 58.21 19.29 -17.22
CA MET A 143 59.35 20.16 -16.96
C MET A 143 58.79 21.46 -16.44
N ASP A 144 58.96 21.63 -15.13
CA ASP A 144 59.43 22.84 -14.48
C ASP A 144 59.10 24.09 -15.31
N ARG A 145 57.80 24.36 -15.49
CA ARG A 145 57.38 25.66 -15.97
C ARG A 145 57.47 26.54 -14.75
N THR A 146 58.66 27.12 -14.60
CA THR A 146 58.92 28.27 -13.75
C THR A 146 57.70 29.20 -13.90
N PRO A 147 56.99 29.51 -12.80
CA PRO A 147 55.87 30.43 -12.84
C PRO A 147 56.42 31.76 -13.32
N THR A 148 56.20 32.08 -14.59
CA THR A 148 56.46 33.43 -15.10
C THR A 148 55.27 34.25 -14.63
N ASP A 149 55.58 35.18 -13.73
CA ASP A 149 54.72 36.28 -13.28
C ASP A 149 53.83 36.78 -14.43
N ARG A 150 52.54 36.44 -14.36
CA ARG A 150 51.47 37.13 -15.07
C ARG A 150 50.32 37.26 -14.09
N GLU A 151 50.30 38.38 -13.38
CA GLU A 151 49.53 39.57 -13.75
C GLU A 151 48.15 39.49 -13.06
N PRO A 152 47.95 40.26 -11.96
CA PRO A 152 46.67 40.30 -11.27
C PRO A 152 45.68 41.11 -12.11
N ALA A 153 44.85 40.42 -12.89
CA ALA A 153 43.66 41.02 -13.46
C ALA A 153 42.57 41.04 -12.39
N ASP A 154 42.54 42.15 -11.66
CA ASP A 154 41.31 42.70 -11.09
C ASP A 154 40.15 42.53 -12.08
N ARG A 155 39.08 41.88 -11.65
CA ARG A 155 37.75 42.09 -12.24
C ARG A 155 36.64 41.68 -11.26
N ASN A 156 36.21 42.72 -10.54
CA ASN A 156 34.83 43.13 -10.33
C ASN A 156 33.83 42.11 -9.80
N LEU A 157 33.48 42.35 -8.54
CA LEU A 157 32.11 42.48 -8.06
C LEU A 157 31.09 42.80 -9.17
N THR A 158 30.08 41.96 -9.30
CA THR A 158 28.71 42.37 -9.63
C THR A 158 27.84 41.29 -8.97
N ASP A 159 27.32 41.56 -7.78
CA ASP A 159 25.93 41.98 -7.58
C ASP A 159 24.97 41.39 -8.62
N GLN A 160 24.24 40.36 -8.22
CA GLN A 160 22.86 40.19 -8.67
C GLN A 160 22.06 39.47 -7.58
N ASP A 161 21.58 40.31 -6.66
CA ASP A 161 20.27 40.18 -6.05
C ASP A 161 19.19 39.91 -7.10
N GLY A 162 18.16 39.17 -6.70
CA GLY A 162 16.83 39.32 -7.29
C GLY A 162 16.25 38.06 -7.92
N ALA A 163 15.54 37.27 -7.11
CA ALA A 163 14.28 36.67 -7.55
C ALA A 163 13.43 36.33 -6.31
N GLU A 164 12.83 37.37 -5.73
CA GLU A 164 11.58 37.26 -5.02
C GLU A 164 10.52 36.68 -5.97
N GLY A 165 9.91 35.57 -5.56
CA GLY A 165 8.92 34.83 -6.34
C GLY A 165 7.74 34.41 -5.48
N GLY A 166 7.05 35.39 -4.91
CA GLY A 166 5.59 35.47 -4.69
C GLY A 166 4.81 34.32 -4.02
N PRO A 167 4.08 34.57 -2.92
CA PRO A 167 3.03 33.67 -2.45
C PRO A 167 1.81 33.74 -3.39
N ARG A 168 1.41 32.60 -3.96
CA ARG A 168 0.18 32.50 -4.76
C ARG A 168 -0.98 31.95 -3.92
N GLN A 169 -1.87 32.88 -3.61
CA GLN A 169 -3.33 32.78 -3.62
C GLN A 169 -3.98 31.72 -2.74
N ASP A 170 -4.30 32.22 -1.54
CA ASP A 170 -5.56 32.01 -0.83
C ASP A 170 -6.76 32.16 -1.80
N GLY A 171 -7.61 31.13 -1.82
CA GLY A 171 -8.75 30.98 -2.73
C GLY A 171 -9.96 30.53 -1.92
N THR A 172 -10.72 31.55 -1.54
CA THR A 172 -12.02 31.55 -0.88
C THR A 172 -13.12 30.77 -1.61
N ASP A 173 -14.04 30.27 -0.78
CA ASP A 173 -15.48 30.12 -0.99
C ASP A 173 -16.00 29.18 -2.09
N ASP A 174 -16.75 28.14 -1.68
CA ASP A 174 -18.07 27.93 -2.27
C ASP A 174 -19.05 27.28 -1.28
N ASP A 175 -20.15 28.00 -1.08
CA ASP A 175 -21.29 27.73 -0.22
C ASP A 175 -22.30 26.81 -0.93
N GLY A 176 -22.27 25.51 -0.62
CA GLY A 176 -23.19 24.53 -1.20
C GLY A 176 -24.38 24.15 -0.32
N ARG A 177 -25.18 25.11 0.16
CA ARG A 177 -26.49 24.85 0.80
C ARG A 177 -27.45 24.18 -0.19
N GLY A 178 -27.79 22.92 0.06
CA GLY A 178 -28.86 22.20 -0.62
C GLY A 178 -29.91 21.67 0.37
N THR A 179 -30.81 22.53 0.83
CA THR A 179 -32.06 22.11 1.46
C THR A 179 -33.06 21.74 0.37
N GLY A 180 -33.40 20.46 0.25
CA GLY A 180 -34.42 19.96 -0.66
C GLY A 180 -35.39 19.04 0.08
N ALA A 181 -36.57 19.57 0.38
CA ALA A 181 -37.71 18.85 0.94
C ALA A 181 -38.45 18.05 -0.14
N ARG A 182 -38.92 16.84 0.19
CA ARG A 182 -40.32 16.39 0.10
C ARG A 182 -40.48 14.97 0.60
#